data_AF-A0A838FAE4-F1
#
_entry.id   AF-A0A838FAE4-F1
#
_cell.length_a   1.000
_cell.length_b   1.000
_cell.length_c   1.000
_cell.angle_alpha   90.00
_cell.angle_beta   90.00
_cell.angle_gamma   90.00
#
_symmetry.space_group_name_H-M   'P 1'
#
loop_
_entity.id
_entity.type
_entity.pdbx_description
1 polymer ?
#
loop_
_entity_poly.entity_id
_entity_poly.type
_entity_poly.pdbx_seq_one_letter_code
_entity_poly.pdbx_strand_id
1 'polypeptide(L)' 'ILLCDVEGFTYEEIAKIIDIPIGTVRSRLHRARNLMKEKLREYAKQMGYKENR' A
#
# COMPACT_ATOMS: atom_id res chain seq x y z
N ILE A 1 -3.50 2.41 2.55
CA ILE A 1 -2.70 1.41 3.28
C ILE A 1 -3.49 0.92 4.47
N LEU A 2 -3.77 1.72 5.50
CA LEU A 2 -4.55 1.29 6.68
C LEU A 2 -5.81 0.46 6.32
N LEU A 3 -6.77 1.04 5.60
CA LEU A 3 -8.02 0.35 5.27
C LEU A 3 -7.81 -0.94 4.46
N CYS A 4 -6.77 -1.04 3.64
CA CYS A 4 -6.55 -2.22 2.80
C CYS A 4 -5.62 -3.24 3.46
N ASP A 5 -4.40 -2.81 3.79
CA ASP A 5 -3.30 -3.66 4.23
C ASP A 5 -3.37 -3.99 5.73
N VAL A 6 -4.15 -3.23 6.52
CA VAL A 6 -4.32 -3.46 7.98
C VAL A 6 -5.74 -3.92 8.29
N GLU A 7 -6.76 -3.16 7.85
CA GLU A 7 -8.17 -3.48 8.11
C GLU A 7 -8.75 -4.53 7.15
N GLY A 8 -8.06 -4.84 6.04
CA GLY A 8 -8.47 -5.90 5.12
C GLY A 8 -9.60 -5.54 4.15
N PHE A 9 -10.03 -4.28 4.05
CA PHE A 9 -11.05 -3.87 3.09
C PHE A 9 -10.57 -4.04 1.64
N THR A 10 -11.51 -4.44 0.78
CA THR A 10 -11.33 -4.47 -0.68
C THR A 10 -11.21 -3.07 -1.27
N TYR A 11 -10.65 -2.95 -2.47
CA TYR A 11 -10.53 -1.66 -3.15
C TYR A 11 -11.90 -1.04 -3.46
N GLU A 12 -12.89 -1.88 -3.75
CA GLU A 12 -14.29 -1.54 -4.00
C GLU A 12 -14.96 -0.98 -2.73
N GLU A 13 -14.73 -1.58 -1.57
CA GLU A 13 -15.24 -1.07 -0.28
C GLU A 13 -14.58 0.27 0.07
N ILE A 14 -13.27 0.39 -0.11
CA ILE A 14 -12.54 1.64 0.15
C ILE A 14 -13.03 2.77 -0.77
N ALA A 15 -13.28 2.48 -2.05
CA ALA A 15 -13.81 3.44 -2.99
C ALA A 15 -15.19 3.98 -2.54
N LYS A 16 -16.04 3.11 -1.99
CA LYS A 16 -17.35 3.49 -1.42
C LYS A 16 -17.22 4.25 -0.11
N ILE A 17 -16.34 3.83 0.80
CA ILE A 17 -16.14 4.47 2.12
C ILE A 17 -15.63 5.90 1.98
N ILE A 18 -14.70 6.14 1.05
CA ILE A 18 -14.02 7.44 0.87
C ILE A 18 -14.69 8.28 -0.24
N ASP A 19 -15.66 7.71 -0.95
CA ASP A 19 -16.36 8.35 -2.07
C ASP A 19 -15.41 8.87 -3.18
N ILE A 20 -14.54 7.98 -3.67
CA ILE A 20 -13.61 8.27 -4.78
C ILE A 20 -13.57 7.11 -5.79
N PRO A 21 -13.19 7.37 -7.05
CA PRO A 21 -13.08 6.32 -8.05
C PRO A 21 -12.10 5.21 -7.63
N ILE A 22 -12.44 3.95 -7.92
CA ILE A 22 -11.57 2.79 -7.62
C ILE A 22 -10.19 2.91 -8.28
N GLY A 23 -10.09 3.53 -9.45
CA GLY A 23 -8.81 3.83 -10.10
C GLY A 23 -7.91 4.77 -9.27
N THR A 24 -8.54 5.73 -8.56
CA THR A 24 -7.85 6.62 -7.62
C THR A 24 -7.39 5.85 -6.39
N VAL A 25 -8.19 4.94 -5.86
CA VAL A 25 -7.79 4.05 -4.76
C VAL A 25 -6.56 3.23 -5.16
N ARG A 26 -6.59 2.57 -6.32
CA ARG A 26 -5.48 1.76 -6.84
C ARG A 26 -4.20 2.58 -7.00
N SER A 27 -4.27 3.73 -7.66
CA SER A 27 -3.09 4.59 -7.87
C SER A 27 -2.53 5.19 -6.57
N ARG A 28 -3.39 5.56 -5.61
CA ARG A 28 -2.95 6.00 -4.27
C ARG A 28 -2.27 4.88 -3.50
N LEU A 29 -2.84 3.67 -3.48
CA LEU A 29 -2.25 2.51 -2.82
C LEU A 29 -0.91 2.13 -3.42
N HIS A 30 -0.81 2.10 -4.75
CA HIS A 30 0.45 1.80 -5.43
C HIS A 30 1.55 2.79 -5.04
N ARG A 31 1.28 4.10 -5.12
CA ARG A 31 2.25 5.14 -4.72
C ARG A 31 2.62 5.04 -3.25
N ALA A 32 1.65 4.84 -2.37
CA ALA A 32 1.89 4.73 -0.94
C ALA A 32 2.77 3.50 -0.61
N ARG A 33 2.51 2.34 -1.26
CA ARG A 33 3.31 1.12 -1.08
C ARG A 33 4.74 1.31 -1.58
N ASN A 34 4.94 1.97 -2.71
CA ASN A 34 6.29 2.28 -3.21
C ASN A 34 7.06 3.20 -2.25
N LEU A 35 6.42 4.27 -1.77
CA LEU A 35 7.03 5.17 -0.79
C LEU A 35 7.40 4.42 0.51
N MET A 36 6.53 3.51 0.96
CA MET A 36 6.78 2.71 2.15
C MET A 36 7.93 1.71 1.94
N LYS A 37 8.00 1.08 0.76
CA LYS A 37 9.13 0.23 0.37
C LYS A 37 10.45 0.99 0.43
N GLU A 38 10.50 2.21 -0.11
CA GLU A 38 11.71 3.04 -0.08
C GLU A 38 12.12 3.38 1.36
N LYS A 39 11.15 3.80 2.20
CA LYS A 39 11.42 4.14 3.61
C LYS A 39 11.87 2.95 4.46
N LEU A 40 11.37 1.76 4.17
CA LEU A 40 11.67 0.54 4.92
C LEU A 40 12.84 -0.26 4.33
N ARG A 41 13.48 0.24 3.27
CA ARG A 41 14.52 -0.50 2.54
C ARG A 41 15.68 -0.94 3.42
N GLU A 42 16.25 -0.04 4.21
CA GLU A 42 17.37 -0.35 5.10
C GLU A 42 16.96 -1.28 6.24
N TYR A 43 15.77 -1.07 6.80
CA TYR A 43 15.20 -1.97 7.81
C TYR A 43 15.03 -3.39 7.25
N ALA A 44 14.49 -3.50 6.04
CA ALA A 44 14.28 -4.78 5.37
C ALA A 44 15.62 -5.50 5.11
N LYS A 45 16.65 -4.76 4.69
CA LYS A 45 18.01 -5.26 4.48
C LYS A 45 18.63 -5.80 5.76
N GLN A 46 18.50 -5.09 6.89
CA GLN A 46 19.00 -5.55 8.19
C GLN A 46 18.32 -6.84 8.65
N MET A 47 17.03 -7.00 8.34
CA MET A 47 16.25 -8.20 8.66
C MET A 47 16.47 -9.36 7.67
N GLY A 48 17.34 -9.18 6.66
CA GLY A 48 17.65 -10.22 5.67
C GLY A 48 16.60 -10.42 4.57
N TYR A 49 15.62 -9.50 4.44
CA TYR A 49 14.67 -9.55 3.34
C TYR A 49 15.36 -9.17 2.03
N LYS A 50 15.24 -10.04 1.02
CA LYS A 50 15.79 -9.79 -0.31
C LYS A 50 14.87 -8.87 -1.09
N GLU A 51 15.44 -7.82 -1.66
CA GLU A 51 14.71 -6.92 -2.55
C GLU A 51 14.46 -7.63 -3.89
N ASN A 52 13.32 -8.32 -4.01
CA ASN A 52 12.87 -8.81 -5.31
C ASN A 52 12.46 -7.59 -6.14
N ARG A 53 13.23 -7.33 -7.20
CA ARG A 53 12.96 -6.28 -8.18
C ARG A 53 12.06 -6.82 -9.28
#